data_AF-A0A976MD74-F1
#
_entry.id   AF-A0A976MD74-F1
#
_cell.length_a   1.000
_cell.length_b   1.000
_cell.length_c   1.000
_cell.angle_alpha   90.00
_cell.angle_beta   90.00
_cell.angle_gamma   90.00
#
_symmetry.space_group_name_H-M   'P 1'
#
loop_
_entity.id
_entity.type
_entity.pdbx_description
1 polymer ?
#
loop_
_entity_poly.entity_id
_entity_poly.type
_entity_poly.pdbx_seq_one_letter_code
_entity_poly.pdbx_strand_id
1 'polypeptide(L)'
;MLKRILSKVGENKRDVPFLRGRIHYLLIIYFSSLLKNAKDDSIPLETRYAMLIFMICVTLNMVGSSLLHSNQLYMYRSAYKRIDIASIFLVISGNMFPMYVHYMNKDSAMGVVASIQWFMTFLGAFGSLVFDFCSVSKDVRSVIFFLTSVPNMYLFYRMYMCGHYLPLSCLVVAYWLTASGVIIFCMEKPCPFRGVFESHELFHGICVLNCGVVILANTLVIRS
;
A
#
# COMPACT_ATOMS: atom_id res chain seq x y z
N MET A 1 -27.12 -19.21 -0.72
CA MET A 1 -26.11 -18.61 0.19
C MET A 1 -25.62 -17.25 -0.32
N LEU A 2 -25.11 -17.14 -1.56
CA LEU A 2 -24.64 -15.87 -2.16
C LEU A 2 -25.71 -14.76 -2.21
N LYS A 3 -26.94 -15.08 -2.64
CA LYS A 3 -28.08 -14.12 -2.63
C LYS A 3 -28.43 -13.58 -1.23
N ARG A 4 -28.22 -14.36 -0.17
CA ARG A 4 -28.51 -14.00 1.22
C ARG A 4 -27.40 -13.13 1.83
N ILE A 5 -26.17 -13.29 1.34
CA ILE A 5 -25.04 -12.40 1.64
C ILE A 5 -25.25 -11.07 0.89
N LEU A 6 -25.61 -11.12 -0.39
CA LEU A 6 -25.87 -9.94 -1.22
C LEU A 6 -27.08 -9.12 -0.74
N SER A 7 -28.15 -9.76 -0.24
CA SER A 7 -29.32 -9.04 0.30
C SER A 7 -28.99 -8.29 1.60
N LYS A 8 -28.12 -8.86 2.45
CA LYS A 8 -27.65 -8.21 3.69
C LYS A 8 -26.68 -7.05 3.43
N VAL A 9 -25.96 -7.06 2.31
CA VAL A 9 -25.12 -5.92 1.89
C VAL A 9 -25.96 -4.68 1.54
N GLY A 10 -27.23 -4.87 1.13
CA GLY A 10 -28.16 -3.79 0.79
C GLY A 10 -28.86 -3.13 1.98
N GLU A 11 -29.00 -3.81 3.11
CA GLU A 11 -29.77 -3.34 4.29
C GLU A 11 -28.98 -2.43 5.24
N ASN A 12 -27.69 -2.18 4.97
CA ASN A 12 -26.85 -1.35 5.81
C ASN A 12 -27.26 0.13 5.64
N LYS A 13 -28.09 0.64 6.56
CA LYS A 13 -28.37 2.08 6.71
C LYS A 13 -27.03 2.82 6.76
N ARG A 14 -26.70 3.55 5.70
CA ARG A 14 -25.36 4.12 5.48
C ARG A 14 -25.10 5.28 6.43
N ASP A 15 -24.39 5.01 7.53
CA ASP A 15 -23.75 6.04 8.36
C ASP A 15 -22.32 6.38 7.89
N VAL A 16 -21.92 5.92 6.70
CA VAL A 16 -20.58 6.19 6.13
C VAL A 16 -20.68 6.80 4.74
N PRO A 17 -19.71 7.67 4.34
CA PRO A 17 -19.73 8.30 3.02
C PRO A 17 -19.76 7.29 1.87
N PHE A 18 -20.31 7.70 0.72
CA PHE A 18 -20.51 6.80 -0.42
C PHE A 18 -19.24 6.12 -0.92
N LEU A 19 -18.11 6.83 -1.00
CA LEU A 19 -16.87 6.25 -1.51
C LEU A 19 -16.03 5.54 -0.43
N ARG A 20 -16.47 5.56 0.84
CA ARG A 20 -15.81 4.89 1.96
C ARG A 20 -15.66 3.39 1.65
N GLY A 21 -14.43 2.91 1.58
CA GLY A 21 -14.09 1.53 1.23
C GLY A 21 -14.23 1.16 -0.25
N ARG A 22 -15.03 1.90 -1.06
CA ARG A 22 -15.22 1.59 -2.50
C ARG A 22 -14.10 2.12 -3.39
N ILE A 23 -13.44 3.19 -2.96
CA ILE A 23 -12.37 3.83 -3.73
C ILE A 23 -11.16 2.91 -3.97
N HIS A 24 -10.92 1.94 -3.09
CA HIS A 24 -9.82 0.99 -3.24
C HIS A 24 -9.96 0.10 -4.48
N TYR A 25 -11.18 -0.12 -5.00
CA TYR A 25 -11.38 -0.89 -6.22
C TYR A 25 -10.72 -0.26 -7.45
N LEU A 26 -10.41 1.05 -7.40
CA LEU A 26 -9.64 1.70 -8.45
C LEU A 26 -8.23 1.11 -8.60
N LEU A 27 -7.67 0.43 -7.59
CA LEU A 27 -6.37 -0.23 -7.68
C LEU A 27 -6.32 -1.32 -8.77
N ILE A 28 -7.47 -1.90 -9.14
CA ILE A 28 -7.58 -2.94 -10.17
C ILE A 28 -7.04 -2.44 -11.52
N ILE A 29 -7.13 -1.13 -11.82
CA ILE A 29 -6.63 -0.58 -13.09
C ILE A 29 -5.13 -0.86 -13.28
N TYR A 30 -4.37 -0.91 -12.18
CA TYR A 30 -2.93 -1.12 -12.23
C TYR A 30 -2.52 -2.60 -12.29
N PHE A 31 -3.43 -3.54 -12.01
CA PHE A 31 -3.11 -4.97 -12.00
C PHE A 31 -2.75 -5.48 -13.40
N SER A 32 -3.32 -4.86 -14.44
CA SER A 32 -2.96 -5.15 -15.83
C SER A 32 -1.46 -4.94 -16.10
N SER A 33 -0.90 -3.82 -15.61
CA SER A 33 0.53 -3.50 -15.74
C SER A 33 1.41 -4.46 -14.95
N LEU A 34 1.03 -4.75 -13.69
CA LEU A 34 1.76 -5.71 -12.85
C LEU A 34 1.77 -7.11 -13.47
N LEU A 35 0.62 -7.61 -13.92
CA LEU A 35 0.50 -8.91 -14.56
C LEU A 35 1.27 -8.98 -15.89
N LYS A 36 1.25 -7.91 -16.68
CA LYS A 36 2.03 -7.83 -17.92
C LYS A 36 3.52 -7.99 -17.63
N ASN A 37 4.06 -7.24 -16.66
CA ASN A 37 5.48 -7.35 -16.29
C ASN A 37 5.81 -8.70 -15.64
N ALA A 38 4.93 -9.24 -14.78
CA ALA A 38 5.16 -10.55 -14.15
C ALA A 38 5.17 -11.72 -15.15
N LYS A 39 4.52 -11.57 -16.30
CA LYS A 39 4.48 -12.58 -17.38
C LYS A 39 5.54 -12.38 -18.46
N ASP A 40 6.29 -11.29 -18.41
CA ASP A 40 7.30 -10.96 -19.43
C ASP A 40 8.57 -11.78 -19.20
N ASP A 41 8.86 -12.74 -20.08
CA ASP A 41 10.03 -13.61 -19.97
C ASP A 41 11.35 -12.88 -20.20
N SER A 42 11.32 -11.62 -20.68
CA SER A 42 12.53 -10.78 -20.73
C SER A 42 12.95 -10.25 -19.36
N ILE A 43 12.10 -10.36 -18.34
CA ILE A 43 12.37 -9.89 -16.97
C ILE A 43 12.89 -11.08 -16.14
N PRO A 44 13.96 -10.89 -15.32
CA PRO A 44 14.47 -11.94 -14.45
C PRO A 44 13.38 -12.58 -13.57
N LEU A 45 13.45 -13.91 -13.39
CA LEU A 45 12.42 -14.70 -12.73
C LEU A 45 12.13 -14.22 -11.30
N GLU A 46 13.18 -13.86 -10.56
CA GLU A 46 13.10 -13.36 -9.18
C GLU A 46 12.33 -12.04 -9.13
N THR A 47 12.54 -11.17 -10.12
CA THR A 47 11.87 -9.88 -10.22
C THR A 47 10.39 -10.05 -10.60
N ARG A 48 10.08 -11.04 -11.43
CA ARG A 48 8.69 -11.42 -11.75
C ARG A 48 7.95 -11.93 -10.50
N TYR A 49 8.60 -12.75 -9.68
CA TYR A 49 8.01 -13.16 -8.40
C TYR A 49 7.85 -12.01 -7.42
N ALA A 50 8.80 -11.08 -7.36
CA ALA A 50 8.68 -9.87 -6.56
C ALA A 50 7.47 -9.01 -6.98
N MET A 51 7.18 -8.93 -8.28
CA MET A 51 5.96 -8.26 -8.80
C MET A 51 4.68 -8.95 -8.34
N LEU A 52 4.65 -10.27 -8.31
CA LEU A 52 3.50 -11.02 -7.77
C LEU A 52 3.32 -10.79 -6.27
N ILE A 53 4.43 -10.77 -5.51
CA ILE A 53 4.41 -10.45 -4.07
C ILE A 53 3.84 -9.04 -3.86
N PHE A 54 4.31 -8.06 -4.62
CA PHE A 54 3.76 -6.69 -4.59
C PHE A 54 2.24 -6.70 -4.85
N MET A 55 1.80 -7.38 -5.91
CA MET A 55 0.38 -7.47 -6.26
C MET A 55 -0.45 -8.12 -5.13
N ILE A 56 0.08 -9.15 -4.46
CA ILE A 56 -0.56 -9.79 -3.31
C ILE A 56 -0.68 -8.81 -2.14
N CYS A 57 0.39 -8.09 -1.79
CA CYS A 57 0.37 -7.09 -0.72
C CYS A 57 -0.68 -6.00 -0.97
N VAL A 58 -0.74 -5.46 -2.19
CA VAL A 58 -1.76 -4.47 -2.58
C VAL A 58 -3.16 -5.07 -2.53
N THR A 59 -3.34 -6.31 -2.97
CA THR A 59 -4.64 -6.99 -2.93
C THR A 59 -5.13 -7.18 -1.49
N LEU A 60 -4.25 -7.63 -0.59
CA LEU A 60 -4.59 -7.81 0.82
C LEU A 60 -4.99 -6.49 1.48
N ASN A 61 -4.25 -5.41 1.20
CA ASN A 61 -4.61 -4.07 1.69
C ASN A 61 -5.93 -3.58 1.09
N MET A 62 -6.09 -3.66 -0.23
CA MET A 62 -7.33 -3.29 -0.93
C MET A 62 -8.54 -4.00 -0.31
N VAL A 63 -8.48 -5.32 -0.16
CA VAL A 63 -9.60 -6.13 0.38
C VAL A 63 -9.82 -5.80 1.85
N GLY A 64 -8.77 -5.75 2.67
CA GLY A 64 -8.85 -5.45 4.10
C GLY A 64 -9.49 -4.09 4.37
N SER A 65 -8.96 -3.03 3.73
CA SER A 65 -9.48 -1.67 3.85
C SER A 65 -10.91 -1.56 3.31
N SER A 66 -11.22 -2.18 2.16
CA SER A 66 -12.57 -2.15 1.59
C SER A 66 -13.61 -2.78 2.53
N LEU A 67 -13.30 -3.95 3.09
CA LEU A 67 -14.21 -4.67 4.01
C LEU A 67 -14.41 -3.90 5.31
N LEU A 68 -13.35 -3.31 5.87
CA LEU A 68 -13.44 -2.48 7.07
C LEU A 68 -14.30 -1.23 6.84
N HIS A 69 -14.02 -0.50 5.76
CA HIS A 69 -14.55 0.84 5.55
C HIS A 69 -15.93 0.84 4.90
N SER A 70 -16.30 -0.21 4.14
CA SER A 70 -17.67 -0.37 3.62
C SER A 70 -18.71 -0.71 4.71
N ASN A 71 -18.29 -0.89 5.95
CA ASN A 71 -19.10 -1.26 7.11
C ASN A 71 -19.89 -2.57 6.96
N GLN A 72 -19.54 -3.43 5.98
CA GLN A 72 -20.27 -4.66 5.67
C GLN A 72 -20.17 -5.72 6.78
N LEU A 73 -19.09 -5.69 7.57
CA LEU A 73 -18.76 -6.70 8.57
C LEU A 73 -18.55 -6.09 9.96
N TYR A 74 -19.45 -5.19 10.37
CA TYR A 74 -19.35 -4.45 11.64
C TYR A 74 -19.15 -5.35 12.87
N MET A 75 -19.78 -6.54 12.90
CA MET A 75 -19.61 -7.55 13.97
C MET A 75 -18.13 -7.91 14.21
N TYR A 76 -17.31 -7.87 13.16
CA TYR A 76 -15.89 -8.25 13.21
C TYR A 76 -14.97 -7.02 13.07
N ARG A 77 -15.49 -5.81 13.29
CA ARG A 77 -14.77 -4.55 13.02
C ARG A 77 -13.41 -4.47 13.71
N SER A 78 -13.28 -5.00 14.93
CA SER A 78 -11.99 -5.02 15.63
C SER A 78 -10.93 -5.83 14.86
N ALA A 79 -11.27 -7.03 14.41
CA ALA A 79 -10.37 -7.86 13.60
C ALA A 79 -10.02 -7.19 12.27
N TYR A 80 -11.00 -6.59 11.59
CA TYR A 80 -10.75 -5.88 10.33
C TYR A 80 -9.87 -4.64 10.48
N LYS A 81 -9.96 -3.91 11.60
CA LYS A 81 -9.03 -2.81 11.89
C LYS A 81 -7.58 -3.31 12.03
N ARG A 82 -7.40 -4.45 12.70
CA ARG A 82 -6.07 -5.07 12.86
C ARG A 82 -5.50 -5.55 11.53
N ILE A 83 -6.33 -6.18 10.70
CA ILE A 83 -5.97 -6.61 9.34
C ILE A 83 -5.61 -5.40 8.47
N ASP A 84 -6.39 -4.32 8.55
CA ASP A 84 -6.14 -3.07 7.82
C ASP A 84 -4.75 -2.50 8.18
N ILE A 85 -4.46 -2.34 9.47
CA ILE A 85 -3.15 -1.87 9.95
C ILE A 85 -2.03 -2.83 9.52
N ALA A 86 -2.21 -4.14 9.68
CA ALA A 86 -1.21 -5.14 9.28
C ALA A 86 -0.91 -5.07 7.77
N SER A 87 -1.94 -4.83 6.95
CA SER A 87 -1.79 -4.73 5.50
C SER A 87 -1.04 -3.47 5.04
N ILE A 88 -1.05 -2.38 5.84
CA ILE A 88 -0.25 -1.19 5.58
C ILE A 88 1.24 -1.54 5.63
N PHE A 89 1.68 -2.30 6.64
CA PHE A 89 3.07 -2.79 6.73
C PHE A 89 3.45 -3.60 5.48
N LEU A 90 2.56 -4.49 5.02
CA LEU A 90 2.79 -5.29 3.81
C LEU A 90 2.96 -4.41 2.56
N VAL A 91 2.16 -3.35 2.41
CA VAL A 91 2.27 -2.44 1.26
C VAL A 91 3.54 -1.60 1.30
N ILE A 92 3.96 -1.12 2.48
CA ILE A 92 5.19 -0.31 2.65
C ILE A 92 6.42 -1.03 2.09
N SER A 93 6.47 -2.34 2.22
CA SER A 93 7.62 -3.15 1.79
C SER A 93 7.39 -3.81 0.45
N GLY A 94 6.18 -4.33 0.22
CA GLY A 94 5.82 -4.99 -1.04
C GLY A 94 5.93 -4.05 -2.24
N ASN A 95 5.62 -2.76 -2.09
CA ASN A 95 5.61 -1.82 -3.22
C ASN A 95 6.99 -1.48 -3.80
N MET A 96 8.05 -1.54 -2.99
CA MET A 96 9.43 -1.31 -3.44
C MET A 96 10.15 -2.62 -3.74
N PHE A 97 9.61 -3.77 -3.33
CA PHE A 97 10.30 -5.05 -3.37
C PHE A 97 10.80 -5.46 -4.77
N PRO A 98 10.07 -5.22 -5.88
CA PRO A 98 10.61 -5.54 -7.21
C PRO A 98 11.87 -4.75 -7.56
N MET A 99 11.96 -3.47 -7.17
CA MET A 99 13.18 -2.67 -7.33
C MET A 99 14.32 -3.15 -6.43
N TYR A 100 14.03 -3.55 -5.19
CA TYR A 100 15.04 -4.19 -4.31
C TYR A 100 15.65 -5.41 -4.99
N VAL A 101 14.82 -6.33 -5.46
CA VAL A 101 15.26 -7.57 -6.11
C VAL A 101 16.06 -7.28 -7.39
N HIS A 102 15.64 -6.29 -8.18
CA HIS A 102 16.40 -5.86 -9.36
C HIS A 102 17.85 -5.45 -9.01
N TYR A 103 18.04 -4.68 -7.93
CA TYR A 103 19.37 -4.22 -7.53
C TYR A 103 20.19 -5.25 -6.75
N MET A 104 19.56 -6.22 -6.07
CA MET A 104 20.27 -7.26 -5.30
C MET A 104 21.31 -8.03 -6.12
N ASN A 105 21.03 -8.27 -7.39
CA ASN A 105 21.96 -9.00 -8.28
C ASN A 105 23.32 -8.31 -8.43
N LYS A 106 23.40 -7.00 -8.19
CA LYS A 106 24.61 -6.19 -8.32
C LYS A 106 25.05 -5.58 -6.98
N ASP A 107 24.32 -5.86 -5.90
CA ASP A 107 24.51 -5.22 -4.60
C ASP A 107 24.01 -6.10 -3.46
N SER A 108 24.93 -6.78 -2.78
CA SER A 108 24.61 -7.60 -1.61
C SER A 108 24.06 -6.77 -0.45
N ALA A 109 24.43 -5.48 -0.33
CA ALA A 109 23.88 -4.61 0.70
C ALA A 109 22.38 -4.35 0.49
N MET A 110 21.91 -4.32 -0.76
CA MET A 110 20.48 -4.26 -1.08
C MET A 110 19.72 -5.47 -0.52
N GLY A 111 20.35 -6.65 -0.54
CA GLY A 111 19.84 -7.86 0.08
C GLY A 111 19.60 -7.67 1.58
N VAL A 112 20.62 -7.18 2.29
CA VAL A 112 20.56 -6.90 3.73
C VAL A 112 19.48 -5.86 4.06
N VAL A 113 19.42 -4.76 3.32
CA VAL A 113 18.43 -3.69 3.53
C VAL A 113 17.00 -4.23 3.33
N ALA A 114 16.76 -5.02 2.29
CA ALA A 114 15.46 -5.65 2.09
C ALA A 114 15.11 -6.64 3.21
N SER A 115 16.08 -7.42 3.70
CA SER A 115 15.86 -8.32 4.84
C SER A 115 15.48 -7.55 6.11
N ILE A 116 16.15 -6.43 6.39
CA ILE A 116 15.80 -5.55 7.52
C ILE A 116 14.38 -5.01 7.35
N GLN A 117 14.03 -4.53 6.16
CA GLN A 117 12.69 -3.99 5.89
C GLN A 117 11.60 -5.05 6.04
N TRP A 118 11.81 -6.26 5.52
CA TRP A 118 10.88 -7.37 5.72
C TRP A 118 10.79 -7.80 7.18
N PHE A 119 11.89 -7.81 7.93
CA PHE A 119 11.86 -8.07 9.37
C PHE A 119 10.98 -7.04 10.11
N MET A 120 11.16 -5.74 9.85
CA MET A 120 10.31 -4.68 10.40
C MET A 120 8.85 -4.85 9.99
N THR A 121 8.61 -5.27 8.73
CA THR A 121 7.28 -5.55 8.19
C THR A 121 6.59 -6.69 8.93
N PHE A 122 7.29 -7.80 9.15
CA PHE A 122 6.75 -8.93 9.90
C PHE A 122 6.45 -8.52 11.33
N LEU A 123 7.38 -7.81 11.99
CA LEU A 123 7.17 -7.34 13.36
C LEU A 123 5.94 -6.43 13.46
N GLY A 124 5.80 -5.47 12.54
CA GLY A 124 4.66 -4.55 12.49
C GLY A 124 3.34 -5.24 12.13
N ALA A 125 3.34 -6.09 11.11
CA ALA A 125 2.15 -6.81 10.66
C ALA A 125 1.64 -7.79 11.72
N PHE A 126 2.51 -8.68 12.23
CA PHE A 126 2.13 -9.61 13.30
C PHE A 126 1.80 -8.87 14.59
N GLY A 127 2.58 -7.84 14.95
CA GLY A 127 2.30 -7.00 16.11
C GLY A 127 0.90 -6.38 16.04
N SER A 128 0.46 -5.95 14.85
CA SER A 128 -0.86 -5.38 14.65
C SER A 128 -2.01 -6.40 14.72
N LEU A 129 -1.73 -7.67 14.40
CA LEU A 129 -2.72 -8.75 14.51
C LEU A 129 -2.89 -9.22 15.96
N VAL A 130 -1.77 -9.36 16.68
CA VAL A 130 -1.73 -9.84 18.07
C VAL A 130 -2.18 -8.75 19.05
N PHE A 131 -1.57 -7.57 18.96
CA PHE A 131 -1.82 -6.44 19.85
C PHE A 131 -2.87 -5.50 19.28
N ASP A 132 -3.57 -4.78 20.15
CA ASP A 132 -4.52 -3.76 19.69
C ASP A 132 -3.82 -2.47 19.28
N PHE A 133 -3.14 -2.50 18.12
CA PHE A 133 -2.51 -1.33 17.51
C PHE A 133 -3.51 -0.20 17.19
N CYS A 134 -4.82 -0.48 17.22
CA CYS A 134 -5.85 0.53 17.02
C CYS A 134 -5.92 1.51 18.18
N SER A 135 -5.52 1.09 19.39
CA SER A 135 -5.49 1.91 20.60
C SER A 135 -4.40 2.99 20.58
N VAL A 136 -3.36 2.80 19.76
CA VAL A 136 -2.28 3.77 19.54
C VAL A 136 -2.81 4.98 18.76
N SER A 137 -2.35 6.18 19.06
CA SER A 137 -2.77 7.40 18.35
C SER A 137 -2.39 7.35 16.86
N LYS A 138 -3.14 8.07 16.02
CA LYS A 138 -2.89 8.13 14.56
C LYS A 138 -1.48 8.66 14.25
N ASP A 139 -1.01 9.63 15.02
CA ASP A 139 0.30 10.27 14.82
C ASP A 139 1.43 9.28 15.09
N VAL A 140 1.36 8.55 16.21
CA VAL A 140 2.37 7.55 16.57
C VAL A 140 2.40 6.42 15.54
N ARG A 141 1.23 5.94 15.07
CA ARG A 141 1.20 4.95 13.98
C ARG A 141 1.84 5.47 12.70
N SER A 142 1.58 6.72 12.34
CA SER A 142 2.16 7.34 11.15
C SER A 142 3.69 7.42 11.22
N VAL A 143 4.23 7.74 12.40
CA VAL A 143 5.68 7.71 12.65
C VAL A 143 6.24 6.29 12.52
N ILE A 144 5.57 5.28 13.08
CA ILE A 144 6.01 3.87 12.97
C ILE A 144 6.03 3.40 11.50
N PHE A 145 5.01 3.75 10.72
CA PHE A 145 4.96 3.45 9.29
C PHE A 145 6.10 4.14 8.53
N PHE A 146 6.36 5.41 8.84
CA PHE A 146 7.49 6.13 8.27
C PHE A 146 8.83 5.46 8.59
N LEU A 147 9.06 5.09 9.85
CA LEU A 147 10.28 4.39 10.29
C LEU A 147 10.46 3.04 9.56
N THR A 148 9.37 2.32 9.32
CA THR A 148 9.41 1.07 8.53
C THR A 148 9.82 1.30 7.08
N SER A 149 9.59 2.49 6.54
CA SER A 149 9.99 2.87 5.18
C SER A 149 11.41 3.42 5.05
N VAL A 150 12.12 3.70 6.16
CA VAL A 150 13.48 4.26 6.15
C VAL A 150 14.49 3.45 5.33
N PRO A 151 14.47 2.10 5.32
CA PRO A 151 15.34 1.30 4.46
C PRO A 151 15.32 1.72 2.98
N ASN A 152 14.18 2.24 2.48
CA ASN A 152 14.05 2.71 1.10
C ASN A 152 15.01 3.86 0.73
N MET A 153 15.58 4.57 1.71
CA MET A 153 16.58 5.61 1.44
C MET A 153 17.84 5.04 0.78
N TYR A 154 18.21 3.79 1.11
CA TYR A 154 19.32 3.13 0.44
C TYR A 154 18.98 2.78 -1.02
N LEU A 155 17.75 2.34 -1.28
CA LEU A 155 17.25 2.14 -2.65
C LEU A 155 17.33 3.45 -3.46
N PHE A 156 16.94 4.58 -2.87
CA PHE A 156 16.99 5.89 -3.55
C PHE A 156 18.42 6.29 -3.89
N TYR A 157 19.34 6.11 -2.94
CA TYR A 157 20.77 6.32 -3.17
C TYR A 157 21.27 5.45 -4.33
N ARG A 158 20.92 4.16 -4.36
CA ARG A 158 21.33 3.25 -5.43
C ARG A 158 20.76 3.65 -6.79
N MET A 159 19.50 4.06 -6.86
CA MET A 159 18.88 4.57 -8.09
C MET A 159 19.61 5.82 -8.60
N TYR A 160 19.96 6.74 -7.71
CA TYR A 160 20.73 7.93 -8.05
C TYR A 160 22.12 7.58 -8.61
N MET A 161 22.85 6.68 -7.94
CA MET A 161 24.19 6.26 -8.37
C MET A 161 24.19 5.49 -9.70
N CYS A 162 23.10 4.78 -10.02
CA CYS A 162 22.94 4.09 -11.29
C CYS A 162 22.38 4.98 -12.41
N GLY A 163 22.11 6.27 -12.15
CA GLY A 163 21.56 7.20 -13.15
C GLY A 163 20.06 6.99 -13.46
N HIS A 164 19.33 6.26 -12.61
CA HIS A 164 17.91 5.97 -12.79
C HIS A 164 17.05 7.13 -12.27
N TYR A 165 17.26 8.33 -12.83
CA TYR A 165 16.67 9.57 -12.32
C TYR A 165 15.15 9.66 -12.53
N LEU A 166 14.64 9.13 -13.65
CA LEU A 166 13.20 9.15 -13.92
C LEU A 166 12.41 8.33 -12.89
N PRO A 167 12.69 7.03 -12.67
CA PRO A 167 11.98 6.30 -11.61
C PRO A 167 12.25 6.88 -10.22
N LEU A 168 13.44 7.43 -9.94
CA LEU A 168 13.71 8.11 -8.68
C LEU A 168 12.78 9.33 -8.48
N SER A 169 12.56 10.13 -9.53
CA SER A 169 11.64 11.26 -9.50
C SER A 169 10.20 10.81 -9.22
N CYS A 170 9.76 9.67 -9.78
CA CYS A 170 8.48 9.07 -9.45
C CYS A 170 8.40 8.71 -7.96
N LEU A 171 9.46 8.15 -7.37
CA LEU A 171 9.46 7.81 -5.94
C LEU A 171 9.46 9.05 -5.05
N VAL A 172 10.13 10.13 -5.45
CA VAL A 172 10.03 11.42 -4.75
C VAL A 172 8.58 11.91 -4.77
N VAL A 173 7.91 11.90 -5.92
CA VAL A 173 6.48 12.25 -6.03
C VAL A 173 5.60 11.33 -5.17
N ALA A 174 5.88 10.02 -5.14
CA ALA A 174 5.17 9.06 -4.30
C ALA A 174 5.31 9.39 -2.80
N TYR A 175 6.52 9.76 -2.34
CA TYR A 175 6.73 10.18 -0.96
C TYR A 175 6.00 11.49 -0.63
N TRP A 176 5.97 12.46 -1.55
CA TRP A 176 5.17 13.68 -1.40
C TRP A 176 3.68 13.41 -1.31
N LEU A 177 3.15 12.54 -2.17
CA LEU A 177 1.75 12.09 -2.11
C LEU A 177 1.46 11.43 -0.76
N THR A 178 2.32 10.54 -0.31
CA THR A 178 2.18 9.84 0.98
C THR A 178 2.16 10.84 2.14
N ALA A 179 3.10 11.79 2.19
CA ALA A 179 3.14 12.81 3.23
C ALA A 179 1.87 13.68 3.22
N SER A 180 1.44 14.13 2.05
CA SER A 180 0.21 14.92 1.88
C SER A 180 -1.03 14.15 2.35
N GLY A 181 -1.11 12.87 2.01
CA GLY A 181 -2.18 11.98 2.44
C GLY A 181 -2.23 11.81 3.96
N VAL A 182 -1.07 11.58 4.61
CA VAL A 182 -0.98 11.47 6.07
C VAL A 182 -1.43 12.76 6.77
N ILE A 183 -1.03 13.92 6.25
CA ILE A 183 -1.47 15.22 6.78
C ILE A 183 -3.00 15.35 6.70
N ILE A 184 -3.61 15.04 5.56
CA ILE A 184 -5.07 15.06 5.39
C ILE A 184 -5.76 14.07 6.34
N PHE A 185 -5.18 12.88 6.51
CA PHE A 185 -5.70 11.84 7.39
C PHE A 185 -5.67 12.25 8.88
N CYS A 186 -4.62 12.93 9.32
CA CYS A 186 -4.48 13.42 10.69
C CYS A 186 -5.34 14.68 10.94
N MET A 187 -5.40 15.61 9.98
CA MET A 187 -6.19 16.84 10.09
C MET A 187 -7.70 16.63 9.93
N GLU A 188 -8.08 15.50 9.33
CA GLU A 188 -9.48 15.17 8.98
C GLU A 188 -10.13 16.21 8.05
N LYS A 189 -9.32 16.95 7.29
CA LYS A 189 -9.72 18.01 6.35
C LYS A 189 -8.82 17.98 5.09
N PRO A 190 -9.28 18.50 3.94
CA PRO A 190 -10.62 19.06 3.66
C PRO A 190 -11.68 17.97 3.46
N CYS A 191 -12.96 18.36 3.46
CA CYS A 191 -14.09 17.48 3.12
C CYS A 191 -14.74 17.97 1.82
N PRO A 192 -14.25 17.55 0.64
CA PRO A 192 -14.72 18.08 -0.64
C PRO A 192 -16.22 17.93 -0.87
N PHE A 193 -16.77 16.73 -0.58
CA PHE A 193 -18.19 16.43 -0.77
C PHE A 193 -18.73 15.62 0.42
N ARG A 194 -19.45 16.29 1.32
CA ARG A 194 -20.02 15.66 2.52
C ARG A 194 -20.91 14.46 2.16
N GLY A 195 -20.75 13.35 2.87
CA GLY A 195 -21.49 12.11 2.63
C GLY A 195 -21.09 11.32 1.38
N VAL A 196 -20.16 11.83 0.55
CA VAL A 196 -19.70 11.14 -0.68
C VAL A 196 -18.19 10.93 -0.66
N PHE A 197 -17.43 12.01 -0.54
CA PHE A 197 -15.97 12.06 -0.67
C PHE A 197 -15.43 13.09 0.34
N GLU A 198 -15.12 12.62 1.54
CA GLU A 198 -14.61 13.41 2.64
C GLU A 198 -13.08 13.24 2.76
N SER A 199 -12.49 13.77 3.82
CA SER A 199 -11.03 13.74 4.03
C SER A 199 -10.43 12.34 4.00
N HIS A 200 -11.16 11.33 4.48
CA HIS A 200 -10.68 9.96 4.49
C HIS A 200 -10.73 9.30 3.11
N GLU A 201 -11.76 9.57 2.32
CA GLU A 201 -11.80 9.13 0.92
C GLU A 201 -10.75 9.85 0.09
N LEU A 202 -10.48 11.13 0.38
CA LEU A 202 -9.38 11.87 -0.24
C LEU A 202 -8.02 11.23 0.09
N PHE A 203 -7.77 10.87 1.34
CA PHE A 203 -6.58 10.12 1.74
C PHE A 203 -6.43 8.81 0.94
N HIS A 204 -7.48 7.99 0.88
CA HIS A 204 -7.43 6.76 0.11
C HIS A 204 -7.25 7.00 -1.39
N GLY A 205 -7.84 8.05 -1.95
CA GLY A 205 -7.62 8.46 -3.34
C GLY A 205 -6.16 8.79 -3.61
N ILE A 206 -5.50 9.49 -2.70
CA ILE A 206 -4.06 9.75 -2.74
C ILE A 206 -3.26 8.43 -2.66
N CYS A 207 -3.65 7.48 -1.80
CA CYS A 207 -3.01 6.16 -1.76
C CYS A 207 -3.13 5.39 -3.10
N VAL A 208 -4.27 5.49 -3.78
CA VAL A 208 -4.47 4.89 -5.11
C VAL A 208 -3.55 5.52 -6.15
N LEU A 209 -3.46 6.86 -6.17
CA LEU A 209 -2.53 7.57 -7.07
C LEU A 209 -1.08 7.21 -6.77
N ASN A 210 -0.70 7.20 -5.49
CA ASN A 210 0.62 6.81 -5.03
C ASN A 210 1.00 5.40 -5.51
N CYS A 211 0.08 4.43 -5.41
CA CYS A 211 0.31 3.08 -5.92
C CYS A 211 0.61 3.08 -7.43
N GLY A 212 -0.12 3.85 -8.23
CA GLY A 212 0.14 4.00 -9.66
C GLY A 212 1.52 4.56 -9.96
N VAL A 213 1.95 5.60 -9.23
CA VAL A 213 3.29 6.20 -9.38
C VAL A 213 4.40 5.21 -9.01
N VAL A 214 4.21 4.43 -7.94
CA VAL A 214 5.19 3.39 -7.55
C VAL A 214 5.24 2.25 -8.58
N ILE A 215 4.11 1.85 -9.16
CA ILE A 215 4.07 0.84 -10.24
C ILE A 215 4.80 1.34 -11.48
N LEU A 216 4.64 2.63 -11.82
CA LEU A 216 5.40 3.26 -12.90
C LEU A 216 6.91 3.23 -12.61
N ALA A 217 7.33 3.62 -11.39
CA ALA A 217 8.73 3.58 -10.98
C ALA A 217 9.33 2.17 -11.08
N ASN A 218 8.62 1.16 -10.57
CA ASN A 218 9.02 -0.24 -10.69
C ASN A 218 9.19 -0.67 -12.16
N THR A 219 8.23 -0.31 -13.02
CA THR A 219 8.26 -0.66 -14.45
C THR A 219 9.47 -0.03 -15.14
N LEU A 220 9.78 1.22 -14.83
CA LEU A 220 10.91 1.95 -15.40
C LEU A 220 12.26 1.37 -14.95
N VAL A 221 12.42 0.97 -13.68
CA VAL A 221 13.66 0.35 -13.18
C VAL A 221 13.86 -1.04 -13.75
N ILE A 222 12.81 -1.85 -13.82
CA ILE A 222 12.97 -3.25 -14.21
C ILE A 222 13.20 -3.42 -15.72
N ARG A 223 12.86 -2.40 -16.50
CA ARG A 223 13.07 -2.34 -17.94
C ARG A 223 14.27 -1.49 -18.37
N SER A 224 15.06 -0.96 -17.42
CA SER A 224 16.30 -0.22 -17.70
C SER A 224 17.49 -1.13 -17.93
#